data_AF-A0A517YCB6-F1
#
_entry.id   AF-A0A517YCB6-F1
#
_cell.length_a   1.000
_cell.length_b   1.000
_cell.length_c   1.000
_cell.angle_alpha   90.00
_cell.angle_beta   90.00
_cell.angle_gamma   90.00
#
_symmetry.space_group_name_H-M   'P 1'
#
loop_
_entity.id
_entity.type
_entity.pdbx_description
1 polymer ?
#
loop_
_entity_poly.entity_id
_entity_poly.type
_entity_poly.pdbx_seq_one_letter_code
_entity_poly.pdbx_strand_id
1 'polypeptide(L)'
;MRVDVRPVDGAPGYVRTTTISEGNRVIIEFDVWGMDEGGLYYRAEFATLQEAVECVEEYIGRPLLEWEHADYPPRPPEAGTEESHRWFRDLLVQGGPTLPPRGDFQTSSDYWLQFMQGCDPAASRVDF
;
A
#
# COMPACT_ATOMS: atom_id res chain seq x y z
N MET A 1 -13.06 5.73 -3.62
CA MET A 1 -13.51 5.70 -2.21
C MET A 1 -12.38 5.09 -1.38
N ARG A 2 -11.91 5.75 -0.32
CA ARG A 2 -10.94 5.13 0.62
C ARG A 2 -11.67 4.06 1.43
N VAL A 3 -11.13 2.85 1.48
CA VAL A 3 -11.81 1.70 2.09
C VAL A 3 -11.10 1.14 3.33
N ASP A 4 -9.82 1.47 3.50
CA ASP A 4 -9.02 1.07 4.66
C ASP A 4 -7.83 2.02 4.80
N VAL A 5 -7.57 2.45 6.03
CA VAL A 5 -6.38 3.22 6.42
C VAL A 5 -5.79 2.53 7.65
N ARG A 6 -4.56 2.01 7.54
CA ARG A 6 -3.90 1.29 8.64
C ARG A 6 -2.44 1.70 8.80
N PRO A 7 -1.85 1.59 10.00
CA PRO A 7 -0.40 1.71 10.16
C PRO A 7 0.35 0.71 9.27
N VAL A 8 1.55 1.09 8.83
CA VAL A 8 2.45 0.19 8.09
C VAL A 8 3.34 -0.55 9.07
N ASP A 9 3.24 -1.87 9.10
CA ASP A 9 4.12 -2.71 9.92
C ASP A 9 5.59 -2.51 9.48
N GLY A 10 6.47 -2.26 10.45
CA GLY A 10 7.89 -2.00 10.19
C GLY A 10 8.22 -0.57 9.73
N ALA A 11 7.23 0.30 9.53
CA ALA A 11 7.45 1.72 9.22
C ALA A 11 6.58 2.65 10.08
N PRO A 12 6.88 2.80 11.39
CA PRO A 12 6.15 3.73 12.25
C PRO A 12 6.17 5.14 11.66
N GLY A 13 5.04 5.84 11.73
CA GLY A 13 4.86 7.13 11.08
C GLY A 13 4.26 7.09 9.68
N TYR A 14 4.17 5.91 9.06
CA TYR A 14 3.48 5.71 7.79
C TYR A 14 2.12 5.03 7.98
N VAL A 15 1.20 5.36 7.07
CA VAL A 15 -0.06 4.64 6.90
C VAL A 15 -0.16 4.08 5.50
N ARG A 16 -0.90 2.98 5.38
CA ARG A 16 -1.38 2.41 4.14
C ARG A 16 -2.83 2.83 3.93
N THR A 17 -3.12 3.45 2.80
CA THR A 17 -4.48 3.69 2.33
C THR A 17 -4.79 2.74 1.19
N THR A 18 -5.90 2.00 1.29
CA THR A 18 -6.43 1.18 0.19
C THR A 18 -7.67 1.87 -0.37
N THR A 19 -7.72 2.01 -1.70
CA THR A 19 -8.79 2.70 -2.41
C THR A 19 -9.24 1.85 -3.59
N ILE A 20 -10.55 1.64 -3.72
CA ILE A 20 -11.16 1.22 -4.99
C ILE A 20 -11.69 2.49 -5.68
N SER A 21 -11.23 2.73 -6.90
CA SER A 21 -11.65 3.85 -7.73
C SER A 21 -12.45 3.39 -8.95
N GLU A 22 -12.95 4.36 -9.73
CA GLU A 22 -13.60 4.08 -11.00
C GLU A 22 -12.70 3.26 -11.94
N GLY A 23 -13.32 2.48 -12.83
CA GLY A 23 -12.61 1.61 -13.77
C GLY A 23 -12.04 0.33 -13.13
N ASN A 24 -12.62 -0.14 -12.02
CA ASN A 24 -12.18 -1.35 -11.31
C ASN A 24 -10.69 -1.29 -10.92
N ARG A 25 -10.21 -0.11 -10.53
CA ARG A 25 -8.82 0.11 -10.17
C ARG A 25 -8.66 0.08 -8.66
N VAL A 26 -7.65 -0.65 -8.20
CA VAL A 26 -7.22 -0.66 -6.80
C VAL A 26 -5.94 0.13 -6.69
N ILE A 27 -5.89 1.04 -5.72
CA ILE A 27 -4.72 1.85 -5.40
C ILE A 27 -4.36 1.59 -3.95
N ILE A 28 -3.08 1.27 -3.70
CA ILE A 28 -2.49 1.14 -2.37
C ILE A 28 -1.47 2.25 -2.23
N GLU A 29 -1.69 3.18 -1.31
CA GLU A 29 -0.84 4.34 -1.06
C GLU A 29 -0.17 4.19 0.31
N PHE A 30 1.12 4.51 0.38
CA PHE A 30 1.94 4.46 1.59
C PHE A 30 2.50 5.85 1.83
N ASP A 31 1.85 6.58 2.73
CA ASP A 31 2.16 7.97 3.01
C ASP A 31 2.56 8.17 4.46
N VAL A 32 3.33 9.24 4.71
CA VAL A 32 3.53 9.72 6.07
C VAL A 32 2.16 10.11 6.63
N TRP A 33 1.88 9.72 7.88
CA TRP A 33 0.62 10.04 8.53
C TRP A 33 0.27 11.52 8.39
N GLY A 34 -0.95 11.81 7.89
CA GLY A 34 -1.45 13.17 7.71
C GLY A 34 -0.86 13.95 6.53
N MET A 35 -0.04 13.31 5.69
CA MET A 35 0.41 13.84 4.41
C MET A 35 -0.27 13.06 3.30
N ASP A 36 -0.98 13.75 2.42
CA ASP A 36 -1.69 13.13 1.30
C ASP A 36 -0.89 13.23 -0.02
N GLU A 37 0.41 13.57 0.05
CA GLU A 37 1.31 13.72 -1.10
C GLU A 37 2.72 13.19 -0.82
N GLY A 38 3.36 12.63 -1.86
CA GLY A 38 4.79 12.28 -1.85
C GLY A 38 5.11 10.85 -1.37
N GLY A 39 4.12 10.05 -0.99
CA GLY A 39 4.30 8.64 -0.66
C GLY A 39 4.55 7.73 -1.86
N LEU A 40 4.68 6.44 -1.54
CA LEU A 40 4.78 5.37 -2.52
C LEU A 40 3.38 4.84 -2.79
N TYR A 41 2.98 4.75 -4.05
CA TYR A 41 1.71 4.14 -4.41
C TYR A 41 1.89 3.01 -5.41
N TYR A 42 1.00 2.03 -5.33
CA TYR A 42 0.84 0.93 -6.27
C TYR A 42 -0.56 0.95 -6.84
N ARG A 43 -0.70 0.57 -8.11
CA ARG A 43 -1.99 0.47 -8.79
C ARG A 43 -2.13 -0.86 -9.53
N ALA A 44 -3.32 -1.42 -9.51
CA ALA A 44 -3.72 -2.54 -10.36
C ALA A 44 -5.09 -2.26 -10.98
N GLU A 45 -5.29 -2.71 -12.22
CA GLU A 45 -6.57 -2.64 -12.92
C GLU A 45 -7.15 -4.05 -13.07
N PHE A 46 -8.43 -4.20 -12.81
CA PHE A 46 -9.14 -5.48 -12.84
C PHE A 46 -10.18 -5.50 -13.95
N ALA A 47 -10.51 -6.69 -14.46
CA ALA A 47 -11.50 -6.82 -15.53
C ALA A 47 -12.91 -6.48 -15.02
N THR A 48 -13.19 -6.79 -13.74
CA THR A 48 -14.48 -6.52 -13.11
C THR A 48 -14.34 -5.90 -11.73
N LEU A 49 -15.40 -5.19 -11.28
CA LEU A 49 -15.47 -4.68 -9.91
C LEU A 49 -15.41 -5.82 -8.88
N GLN A 50 -16.03 -6.96 -9.20
CA GLN A 50 -16.04 -8.14 -8.34
C GLN A 50 -14.62 -8.63 -8.05
N GLU A 51 -13.78 -8.76 -9.08
CA GLU A 51 -12.37 -9.15 -8.92
C GLU A 51 -11.58 -8.15 -8.05
N ALA A 52 -11.80 -6.85 -8.26
CA ALA A 52 -11.17 -5.81 -7.45
C ALA A 52 -11.60 -5.91 -5.97
N VAL A 53 -12.89 -6.13 -5.71
CA VAL A 53 -13.42 -6.31 -4.35
C VAL A 53 -12.82 -7.54 -3.69
N GLU A 54 -12.83 -8.70 -4.35
CA GLU A 54 -12.28 -9.94 -3.80
C GLU A 54 -10.79 -9.83 -3.49
N CYS A 55 -10.02 -9.17 -4.36
CA CYS A 55 -8.60 -8.90 -4.13
C CYS A 55 -8.38 -8.07 -2.85
N VAL A 56 -9.22 -7.05 -2.64
CA VAL A 56 -9.11 -6.15 -1.51
C VAL A 56 -9.63 -6.79 -0.22
N GLU A 57 -10.74 -7.55 -0.26
CA GLU A 57 -11.27 -8.30 0.89
C GLU A 57 -10.25 -9.32 1.42
N GLU A 58 -9.58 -10.05 0.52
CA GLU A 58 -8.52 -11.00 0.88
C GLU A 58 -7.32 -10.27 1.53
N TYR A 59 -6.92 -9.13 0.98
CA TYR A 59 -5.79 -8.36 1.50
C TYR A 59 -6.08 -7.69 2.86
N ILE A 60 -7.29 -7.15 3.04
CA ILE A 60 -7.69 -6.47 4.27
C ILE A 60 -8.12 -7.47 5.35
N GLY A 61 -8.61 -8.65 4.94
CA GLY A 61 -9.11 -9.71 5.81
C GLY A 61 -10.54 -9.49 6.31
N ARG A 62 -11.36 -8.69 5.61
CA ARG A 62 -12.76 -8.41 5.99
C ARG A 62 -13.64 -8.08 4.76
N PRO A 63 -14.94 -8.40 4.79
CA PRO A 63 -15.83 -8.18 3.66
C PRO A 63 -16.17 -6.69 3.44
N LEU A 64 -16.54 -6.33 2.21
CA LEU A 64 -16.93 -4.98 1.76
C LEU A 64 -18.05 -4.38 2.61
N LEU A 65 -18.98 -5.19 3.08
CA LEU A 65 -20.09 -4.75 3.91
C LEU A 65 -19.66 -4.22 5.29
N GLU A 66 -18.44 -4.58 5.72
CA GLU A 66 -17.82 -4.10 6.96
C GLU A 66 -16.82 -2.97 6.72
N TRP A 67 -16.69 -2.51 5.47
CA TRP A 67 -15.82 -1.38 5.16
C TRP A 67 -16.55 -0.09 5.54
N GLU A 68 -16.03 0.57 6.55
CA GLU A 68 -16.42 1.93 6.91
C GLU A 68 -15.48 2.92 6.20
N HIS A 69 -15.95 4.15 6.00
CA HIS A 69 -15.05 5.24 5.63
C HIS A 69 -13.95 5.34 6.68
N ALA A 70 -12.73 4.99 6.30
CA ALA A 70 -11.64 4.87 7.24
C ALA A 70 -11.04 6.24 7.56
N ASP A 71 -11.19 6.67 8.80
CA ASP A 71 -10.41 7.76 9.36
C ASP A 71 -8.95 7.32 9.57
N TYR A 72 -8.04 8.29 9.59
CA TYR A 72 -6.67 8.02 9.99
C TYR A 72 -6.63 7.44 11.41
N PRO A 73 -5.77 6.43 11.68
CA PRO A 73 -5.52 5.97 13.04
C PRO A 73 -4.92 7.12 13.88
N PRO A 74 -4.85 6.99 15.22
CA PRO A 74 -4.16 7.97 16.05
C PRO A 74 -2.73 8.25 15.54
N ARG A 75 -2.35 9.53 15.48
CA ARG A 75 -1.02 9.94 15.00
C ARG A 75 0.08 9.35 15.88
N PRO A 76 1.03 8.58 15.33
CA PRO A 76 2.21 8.15 16.08
C PRO A 76 3.21 9.32 16.22
N PRO A 77 3.98 9.39 17.32
CA PRO A 77 4.91 10.50 17.57
C PRO A 77 6.03 10.60 16.52
N GLU A 78 6.34 9.52 15.82
CA GLU A 78 7.40 9.44 14.82
C GLU A 78 6.95 9.91 13.43
N ALA A 79 5.65 10.18 13.24
CA ALA A 79 5.12 10.67 11.96
C ALA A 79 5.79 11.97 11.52
N GLY A 80 6.48 11.92 10.37
CA GLY A 80 7.16 13.04 9.74
C GLY A 80 8.57 13.32 10.26
N THR A 81 9.11 12.47 11.14
CA THR A 81 10.51 12.55 11.58
C THR A 81 11.47 11.98 10.53
N GLU A 82 12.76 12.30 10.60
CA GLU A 82 13.77 11.64 9.77
C GLU A 82 13.85 10.13 10.03
N GLU A 83 13.50 9.71 11.24
CA GLU A 83 13.52 8.31 11.66
C GLU A 83 12.41 7.50 10.99
N SER A 84 11.18 8.03 10.90
CA SER A 84 10.10 7.35 10.15
C SER A 84 10.44 7.17 8.68
N HIS A 85 11.05 8.17 8.05
CA HIS A 85 11.56 8.06 6.68
C HIS A 85 12.70 7.04 6.56
N ARG A 86 13.50 6.84 7.61
CA ARG A 86 14.53 5.79 7.61
C ARG A 86 13.89 4.41 7.68
N TRP A 87 12.94 4.18 8.60
CA TRP A 87 12.26 2.88 8.70
C TRP A 87 11.53 2.50 7.41
N PHE A 88 10.85 3.45 6.77
CA PHE A 88 10.19 3.15 5.50
C PHE A 88 11.20 2.82 4.39
N ARG A 89 12.36 3.50 4.33
CA ARG A 89 13.43 3.11 3.40
C ARG A 89 13.98 1.71 3.70
N ASP A 90 14.21 1.39 4.97
CA ASP A 90 14.69 0.07 5.38
C ASP A 90 13.68 -1.02 5.00
N LEU A 91 12.38 -0.75 5.12
CA LEU A 91 11.32 -1.63 4.64
C LEU A 91 11.41 -1.87 3.12
N LEU A 92 11.64 -0.82 2.32
CA LEU A 92 11.83 -0.93 0.87
C LEU A 92 13.06 -1.78 0.50
N VAL A 93 14.16 -1.63 1.24
CA VAL A 93 15.38 -2.43 1.05
C VAL A 93 15.16 -3.91 1.41
N GLN A 94 14.22 -4.20 2.31
CA GLN A 94 13.91 -5.57 2.76
C GLN A 94 12.89 -6.30 1.87
N GLY A 95 12.48 -5.72 0.74
CA GLY A 95 11.50 -6.29 -0.17
C GLY A 95 10.19 -5.50 -0.28
N GLY A 96 10.07 -4.39 0.46
CA GLY A 96 8.93 -3.49 0.39
C GLY A 96 7.76 -3.87 1.30
N PRO A 97 6.71 -3.01 1.33
CA PRO A 97 5.51 -3.30 2.08
C PRO A 97 4.74 -4.47 1.46
N THR A 98 3.96 -5.17 2.28
CA THR A 98 3.05 -6.22 1.77
C THR A 98 2.03 -5.63 0.81
N LEU A 99 1.85 -6.26 -0.34
CA LEU A 99 0.82 -5.94 -1.34
C LEU A 99 -0.26 -7.03 -1.36
N PRO A 100 -1.42 -6.75 -1.97
CA PRO A 100 -2.42 -7.78 -2.20
C PRO A 100 -1.83 -8.99 -2.96
N PRO A 101 -2.26 -10.22 -2.64
CA PRO A 101 -1.69 -11.44 -3.22
C PRO A 101 -2.07 -11.67 -4.69
N ARG A 102 -3.02 -10.90 -5.21
CA ARG A 102 -3.52 -10.97 -6.58
C ARG A 102 -3.53 -9.56 -7.18
N GLY A 103 -3.45 -9.48 -8.50
CA GLY A 103 -3.38 -8.22 -9.23
C GLY A 103 -1.94 -7.85 -9.63
N ASP A 104 -1.78 -7.32 -10.84
CA ASP A 104 -0.49 -6.83 -11.35
C ASP A 104 -0.24 -5.41 -10.80
N PHE A 105 0.13 -5.33 -9.52
CA PHE A 105 0.38 -4.05 -8.85
C PHE A 105 1.67 -3.40 -9.34
N GLN A 106 1.53 -2.27 -10.00
CA GLN A 106 2.64 -1.49 -10.55
C GLN A 106 2.81 -0.17 -9.80
N THR A 107 4.06 0.27 -9.65
CA THR A 107 4.41 1.59 -9.11
C THR A 107 5.30 2.34 -10.08
N SER A 108 5.27 3.68 -10.02
CA SER A 108 6.12 4.56 -10.85
C SER A 108 6.73 5.70 -10.03
N SER A 109 6.96 5.48 -8.73
CA SER A 109 7.58 6.50 -7.88
C SER A 109 9.10 6.48 -8.02
N ASP A 110 9.66 7.36 -8.85
CA ASP A 110 11.11 7.46 -9.08
C ASP A 110 11.90 7.59 -7.77
N TYR A 111 11.40 8.41 -6.84
CA TYR A 111 12.05 8.64 -5.55
C TYR A 111 12.09 7.39 -4.68
N TRP A 112 10.99 6.64 -4.56
CA TRP A 112 10.95 5.47 -3.69
C TRP A 112 11.57 4.24 -4.34
N LEU A 113 11.49 4.13 -5.67
CA LEU A 113 12.04 3.00 -6.44
C LEU A 113 13.55 2.88 -6.34
N GLN A 114 14.29 3.97 -6.14
CA GLN A 114 15.74 3.92 -5.96
C GLN A 114 16.17 3.08 -4.74
N PHE A 115 15.29 2.94 -3.73
CA PHE A 115 15.59 2.18 -2.51
C PHE A 115 15.19 0.69 -2.63
N MET A 116 14.37 0.35 -3.62
CA MET A 116 14.01 -1.04 -3.93
C MET A 116 15.03 -1.72 -4.86
N GLN A 117 15.89 -0.94 -5.51
CA GLN A 117 16.93 -1.44 -6.41
C GLN A 117 17.99 -2.23 -5.63
N GLY A 118 17.83 -3.55 -5.63
CA GLY A 118 18.62 -4.50 -4.84
C GLY A 118 17.82 -5.76 -4.48
N CYS A 119 16.48 -5.66 -4.46
CA CYS A 119 15.58 -6.80 -4.40
C CYS A 119 15.27 -7.29 -5.82
N ASP A 120 15.62 -8.54 -6.12
CA ASP A 120 15.38 -9.15 -7.43
C ASP A 120 13.86 -9.28 -7.69
N PRO A 121 13.29 -8.60 -8.69
CA PRO A 121 11.86 -8.71 -9.02
C PRO A 121 11.47 -10.10 -9.55
N ALA A 122 12.42 -11.01 -9.75
CA ALA A 122 12.17 -12.40 -10.14
C ALA A 122 11.66 -13.29 -8.99
N ALA A 123 11.69 -12.85 -7.73
CA ALA A 123 11.31 -13.68 -6.57
C ALA A 123 9.79 -13.84 -6.35
N SER A 124 8.93 -13.19 -7.14
CA SER A 124 7.46 -13.26 -7.01
C SER A 124 6.74 -13.88 -8.21
N ARG A 125 7.47 -14.47 -9.17
CA ARG A 125 6.84 -15.37 -10.16
C ARG A 125 6.56 -16.72 -9.51
N VAL A 126 5.35 -16.90 -9.01
CA VAL A 126 4.78 -18.22 -8.80
C VAL A 126 4.23 -18.67 -10.15
N ASP A 127 4.97 -19.53 -10.84
CA ASP A 127 4.46 -20.23 -12.01
C ASP A 127 3.32 -21.19 -11.56
N PHE A 128 2.12 -20.96 -12.10
CA PHE A 128 1.05 -21.95 -12.19
C PHE A 128 0.53 -22.01 -13.63
#